data_AF-A0A820KFR8-F1
#
_entry.id   AF-A0A820KFR8-F1
#
_cell.length_a   1.000
_cell.length_b   1.000
_cell.length_c   1.000
_cell.angle_alpha   90.00
_cell.angle_beta   90.00
_cell.angle_gamma   90.00
#
_symmetry.space_group_name_H-M   'P 1'
#
loop_
_entity.id
_entity.type
_entity.pdbx_description
1 polymer ?
#
loop_
_entity_poly.entity_id
_entity_poly.type
_entity_poly.pdbx_seq_one_letter_code
_entity_poly.pdbx_strand_id
1 'polypeptide(L)'
;RIVASIPGKDPLIDDWTFINITLPSEKIKIVIRLNTSIVPLAFDDLSVDYCDGPQTLPPKILYECDFESSCTEQFFSLLNYPYEWSIMKADDAIKIETAAPSVDFTFNNQSGHYALVPNSKIIAKGNVGYFALRTSFNITTDESYCLNFQYYAYGQPYASHLKVYAWILDSPETIQVLWPPVRSQYM
;
A
#
# COMPACT_ATOMS: atom_id res chain seq x y z
N ARG A 1 -11.88 3.75 13.32
CA ARG A 1 -11.78 5.21 13.08
C ARG A 1 -11.42 5.37 11.61
N ILE A 2 -12.32 5.93 10.80
CA ILE A 2 -12.24 5.90 9.33
C ILE A 2 -11.16 6.87 8.85
N VAL A 3 -10.22 6.41 8.04
CA VAL A 3 -9.76 7.19 6.89
C VAL A 3 -9.59 6.21 5.73
N ALA A 4 -10.67 6.07 4.98
CA ALA A 4 -10.58 5.89 3.54
C ALA A 4 -10.47 7.31 2.96
N SER A 5 -9.85 7.46 1.79
CA SER A 5 -9.87 8.68 0.98
C SER A 5 -11.18 9.45 1.18
N ILE A 6 -11.06 10.65 1.73
CA ILE A 6 -12.20 11.52 2.04
C ILE A 6 -13.03 11.68 0.75
N PRO A 7 -14.28 11.18 0.71
CA PRO A 7 -15.19 11.55 -0.36
C PRO A 7 -15.45 13.05 -0.24
N GLY A 8 -14.96 13.85 -1.18
CA GLY A 8 -15.16 15.30 -1.21
C GLY A 8 -13.92 16.19 -0.96
N LYS A 9 -12.69 15.63 -0.92
CA LYS A 9 -11.48 16.45 -1.09
C LYS A 9 -11.26 16.70 -2.59
N ASP A 10 -10.90 17.92 -2.95
CA ASP A 10 -10.71 18.35 -4.34
C ASP A 10 -9.68 17.43 -5.05
N PRO A 11 -10.03 16.74 -6.15
CA PRO A 11 -9.12 15.89 -6.91
C PRO A 11 -7.94 16.64 -7.55
N LEU A 12 -7.86 17.97 -7.37
CA LEU A 12 -6.71 18.81 -7.71
C LEU A 12 -5.62 18.86 -6.61
N ILE A 13 -5.85 18.26 -5.45
CA ILE A 13 -4.87 18.23 -4.36
C ILE A 13 -4.02 16.95 -4.48
N ASP A 14 -2.81 17.13 -5.01
CA ASP A 14 -1.73 16.14 -5.07
C ASP A 14 -1.21 15.81 -3.66
N ASP A 15 -1.93 14.95 -2.93
CA ASP A 15 -1.62 14.67 -1.53
C ASP A 15 -1.80 13.18 -1.20
N TRP A 16 -1.06 12.74 -0.19
CA TRP A 16 -1.08 11.36 0.29
C TRP A 16 -2.42 11.03 0.94
N THR A 17 -2.88 9.80 0.73
CA THR A 17 -4.10 9.26 1.30
C THR A 17 -3.79 8.14 2.27
N PHE A 18 -4.22 8.31 3.52
CA PHE A 18 -4.12 7.25 4.52
C PHE A 18 -5.13 6.12 4.26
N ILE A 19 -4.68 4.89 4.42
CA ILE A 19 -5.47 3.68 4.41
C ILE A 19 -5.26 2.93 5.71
N ASN A 20 -6.36 2.48 6.31
CA ASN A 20 -6.40 1.64 7.50
C ASN A 20 -7.34 0.45 7.23
N ILE A 21 -6.84 -0.75 7.42
CA ILE A 21 -7.51 -2.01 7.09
C ILE A 21 -7.40 -2.95 8.28
N THR A 22 -8.51 -3.35 8.88
CA THR A 22 -8.52 -4.42 9.89
C THR A 22 -8.14 -5.76 9.25
N LEU A 23 -7.16 -6.44 9.85
CA LEU A 23 -6.67 -7.73 9.38
C LEU A 23 -7.52 -8.88 9.92
N PRO A 24 -7.67 -9.97 9.14
CA PRO A 24 -8.33 -11.18 9.63
C PRO A 24 -7.50 -11.86 10.72
N SER A 25 -8.15 -12.53 11.67
CA SER A 25 -7.52 -13.39 12.69
C SER A 25 -7.01 -14.70 12.10
N GLU A 26 -6.02 -14.58 11.22
CA GLU A 26 -5.44 -15.67 10.44
C GLU A 26 -3.91 -15.51 10.35
N LYS A 27 -3.24 -16.59 9.94
CA LYS A 27 -1.84 -16.50 9.53
C LYS A 27 -1.74 -16.03 8.08
N ILE A 28 -1.27 -14.82 7.84
CA ILE A 28 -1.36 -14.15 6.54
C ILE A 28 -0.03 -13.64 5.98
N LYS A 29 0.04 -13.53 4.65
CA LYS A 29 0.99 -12.65 3.95
C LYS A 29 0.26 -11.55 3.20
N ILE A 30 0.78 -10.33 3.28
CA ILE A 30 0.18 -9.15 2.65
C ILE A 30 0.76 -8.98 1.25
N VAL A 31 -0.12 -8.78 0.27
CA VAL A 31 0.25 -8.49 -1.11
C VAL A 31 -0.53 -7.27 -1.60
N ILE A 32 0.21 -6.28 -2.08
CA ILE A 32 -0.32 -5.05 -2.66
C ILE A 32 -0.32 -5.22 -4.18
N ARG A 33 -1.46 -5.01 -4.82
CA ARG A 33 -1.61 -5.08 -6.27
C ARG A 33 -1.92 -3.70 -6.82
N LEU A 34 -1.12 -3.28 -7.78
CA LEU A 34 -1.43 -2.16 -8.66
C LEU A 34 -2.17 -2.66 -9.91
N ASN A 35 -3.16 -1.89 -10.33
CA ASN A 35 -3.68 -1.87 -11.69
C ASN A 35 -3.61 -0.42 -12.18
N THR A 36 -2.58 -0.07 -12.95
CA THR A 36 -2.44 1.30 -13.50
C THR A 36 -3.07 1.39 -14.88
N SER A 37 -3.66 2.55 -15.17
CA SER A 37 -4.20 2.85 -16.49
C SER A 37 -3.40 3.93 -17.22
N ILE A 38 -2.60 4.77 -16.53
CA ILE A 38 -1.79 5.86 -17.13
C ILE A 38 -0.94 6.70 -16.13
N VAL A 39 -1.15 6.62 -14.81
CA VAL A 39 -0.49 7.49 -13.81
C VAL A 39 0.31 6.68 -12.78
N PRO A 40 1.38 7.25 -12.20
CA PRO A 40 2.15 6.53 -11.21
C PRO A 40 1.29 6.34 -9.96
N LEU A 41 1.50 5.22 -9.29
CA LEU A 41 0.99 4.98 -7.96
C LEU A 41 2.19 4.80 -7.05
N ALA A 42 2.17 5.54 -5.95
CA ALA A 42 3.15 5.43 -4.89
C ALA A 42 2.46 5.03 -3.59
N PHE A 43 3.20 4.36 -2.71
CA PHE A 43 2.77 4.17 -1.32
C PHE A 43 3.99 4.18 -0.40
N ASP A 44 3.73 4.55 0.85
CA ASP A 44 4.72 4.86 1.87
C ASP A 44 4.20 4.49 3.28
N ASP A 45 5.08 4.44 4.27
CA ASP A 45 4.76 4.29 5.70
C ASP A 45 3.83 3.12 6.04
N LEU A 46 4.25 1.90 5.69
CA LEU A 46 3.48 0.69 5.97
C LEU A 46 3.69 0.22 7.41
N SER A 47 2.61 0.05 8.17
CA SER A 47 2.65 -0.54 9.51
C SER A 47 1.56 -1.57 9.76
N VAL A 48 1.82 -2.48 10.70
CA VAL A 48 0.86 -3.48 11.19
C VAL A 48 0.80 -3.37 12.71
N ASP A 49 -0.25 -2.72 13.19
CA ASP A 49 -0.34 -2.28 14.58
C ASP A 49 -1.69 -2.66 15.19
N TYR A 50 -1.70 -2.81 16.51
CA TYR A 50 -2.95 -3.02 17.26
C TYR A 50 -3.92 -1.84 17.06
N CYS A 51 -5.18 -2.12 16.71
CA CYS A 51 -6.13 -1.06 16.33
C CYS A 51 -7.50 -1.10 17.02
N ASP A 52 -7.86 -2.17 17.73
CA ASP A 52 -9.12 -2.21 18.48
C ASP A 52 -8.92 -1.97 19.96
N GLY A 53 -9.07 -0.71 20.40
CA GLY A 53 -9.10 -0.36 21.82
C GLY A 53 -8.13 0.76 22.20
N PRO A 54 -7.91 0.97 23.51
CA PRO A 54 -6.90 1.90 23.97
C PRO A 54 -5.53 1.44 23.49
N GLN A 55 -4.69 2.38 23.03
CA GLN A 55 -3.30 2.06 22.73
C GLN A 55 -2.64 1.43 23.96
N THR A 56 -2.03 0.27 23.76
CA THR A 56 -1.27 -0.40 24.81
C THR A 56 0.03 0.34 25.05
N LEU A 57 0.55 0.27 26.28
CA LEU A 57 1.88 0.77 26.63
C LEU A 57 2.73 -0.41 27.12
N PRO A 58 3.80 -0.80 26.38
CA PRO A 58 4.27 -0.22 25.11
C PRO A 58 3.32 -0.49 23.92
N PRO A 59 3.41 0.29 22.83
CA PRO A 59 2.66 0.04 21.60
C PRO A 59 2.91 -1.38 21.09
N LYS A 60 1.84 -2.06 20.67
CA LYS A 60 1.91 -3.38 20.03
C LYS A 60 1.99 -3.20 18.51
N ILE A 61 3.22 -3.10 18.03
CA ILE A 61 3.58 -2.98 16.62
C ILE A 61 4.19 -4.31 16.18
N LEU A 62 3.64 -4.93 15.15
CA LEU A 62 4.19 -6.16 14.57
C LEU A 62 5.19 -5.87 13.46
N TYR A 63 5.01 -4.75 12.75
CA TYR A 63 5.86 -4.37 11.63
C TYR A 63 5.69 -2.89 11.30
N GLU A 64 6.78 -2.24 10.93
CA GLU A 64 6.82 -0.86 10.42
C GLU A 64 7.86 -0.79 9.30
N CYS A 65 7.54 -0.02 8.28
CA CYS A 65 8.42 0.27 7.16
C CYS A 65 8.12 1.64 6.57
N ASP A 66 9.04 2.57 6.81
CA ASP A 66 9.09 3.94 6.26
C ASP A 66 9.94 4.03 4.98
N PHE A 67 10.44 2.88 4.48
CA PHE A 67 11.31 2.76 3.31
C PHE A 67 12.69 3.46 3.39
N GLU A 68 13.11 3.99 4.54
CA GLU A 68 14.33 4.79 4.61
C GLU A 68 15.63 4.00 4.69
N SER A 69 15.61 2.77 5.22
CA SER A 69 16.80 1.87 5.15
C SER A 69 16.59 0.45 5.63
N SER A 70 15.72 0.21 6.63
CA SER A 70 15.75 -1.05 7.39
C SER A 70 14.89 -2.17 6.80
N CYS A 71 13.85 -1.81 6.05
CA CYS A 71 12.75 -2.71 5.68
C CYS A 71 12.60 -2.96 4.17
N THR A 72 13.34 -2.24 3.32
CA THR A 72 13.20 -2.27 1.85
C THR A 72 13.36 -3.68 1.27
N GLU A 73 14.30 -4.46 1.79
CA GLU A 73 14.57 -5.86 1.39
C GLU A 73 13.43 -6.85 1.72
N GLN A 74 12.48 -6.45 2.57
CA GLN A 74 11.30 -7.25 2.88
C GLN A 74 10.25 -7.18 1.77
N PHE A 75 10.36 -6.24 0.84
CA PHE A 75 9.43 -6.11 -0.26
C PHE A 75 10.04 -6.58 -1.57
N PHE A 76 9.21 -7.17 -2.42
CA PHE A 76 9.64 -7.58 -3.75
C PHE A 76 8.50 -7.55 -4.76
N SER A 77 8.85 -7.24 -6.00
CA SER A 77 7.93 -7.36 -7.14
C SER A 77 7.81 -8.81 -7.59
N LEU A 78 6.60 -9.23 -7.93
CA LEU A 78 6.40 -10.52 -8.59
C LEU A 78 6.77 -10.40 -10.08
N LEU A 79 7.90 -10.97 -10.46
CA LEU A 79 8.55 -10.80 -11.78
C LEU A 79 7.76 -11.40 -12.96
N ASN A 80 6.75 -12.23 -12.70
CA ASN A 80 5.86 -12.75 -13.73
C ASN A 80 4.78 -11.74 -14.17
N TYR A 81 4.79 -10.53 -13.59
CA TYR A 81 3.87 -9.46 -13.94
C TYR A 81 4.63 -8.24 -14.48
N PRO A 82 4.08 -7.53 -15.48
CA PRO A 82 4.80 -6.51 -16.24
C PRO A 82 5.09 -5.22 -15.46
N TYR A 83 4.38 -4.96 -14.36
CA TYR A 83 4.59 -3.76 -13.56
C TYR A 83 5.42 -4.09 -12.32
N GLU A 84 6.65 -3.62 -12.33
CA GLU A 84 7.59 -3.78 -11.22
C GLU A 84 7.60 -2.51 -10.36
N TRP A 85 7.39 -2.72 -9.07
CA TRP A 85 7.61 -1.72 -8.03
C TRP A 85 9.09 -1.48 -7.80
N SER A 86 9.43 -0.24 -7.47
CA SER A 86 10.76 0.20 -7.12
C SER A 86 10.65 1.16 -5.94
N ILE A 87 11.50 0.96 -4.93
CA ILE A 87 11.64 1.90 -3.83
C ILE A 87 12.66 2.94 -4.28
N MET A 88 12.31 4.22 -4.23
CA MET A 88 13.12 5.29 -4.77
C MET A 88 12.99 6.54 -3.93
N LYS A 89 14.08 7.31 -3.91
CA LYS A 89 14.12 8.65 -3.34
C LYS A 89 13.20 9.59 -4.11
N ALA A 90 12.45 10.45 -3.42
CA ALA A 90 11.52 11.38 -4.03
C ALA A 90 12.17 12.28 -5.12
N ASP A 91 13.39 12.80 -4.87
CA ASP A 91 14.15 13.58 -5.85
C ASP A 91 14.45 12.81 -7.14
N ASP A 92 14.69 11.51 -7.07
CA ASP A 92 14.97 10.70 -8.26
C ASP A 92 13.69 10.27 -8.98
N ALA A 93 12.62 10.04 -8.24
CA ALA A 93 11.32 9.67 -8.80
C ALA A 93 10.76 10.78 -9.71
N ILE A 94 10.80 12.05 -9.28
CA ILE A 94 10.31 13.16 -10.10
C ILE A 94 11.12 13.41 -11.39
N LYS A 95 12.39 12.96 -11.44
CA LYS A 95 13.24 13.09 -12.64
C LYS A 95 12.84 12.10 -13.73
N ILE A 96 12.30 10.95 -13.34
CA ILE A 96 11.89 9.88 -14.27
C ILE A 96 10.38 9.84 -14.51
N GLU A 97 9.61 10.44 -13.60
CA GLU A 97 8.16 10.39 -13.57
C GLU A 97 7.59 11.74 -13.11
N THR A 98 7.08 12.52 -14.07
CA THR A 98 6.60 13.89 -13.80
C THR A 98 5.41 13.95 -12.84
N ALA A 99 4.63 12.87 -12.75
CA ALA A 99 3.44 12.78 -11.90
C ALA A 99 3.71 12.08 -10.54
N ALA A 100 4.96 11.74 -10.23
CA ALA A 100 5.32 11.13 -8.95
C ALA A 100 5.24 12.18 -7.80
N PRO A 101 5.00 11.74 -6.55
CA PRO A 101 5.09 12.63 -5.39
C PRO A 101 6.44 13.35 -5.34
N SER A 102 6.42 14.68 -5.20
CA SER A 102 7.66 15.47 -5.09
C SER A 102 8.36 15.34 -3.74
N VAL A 103 7.70 14.74 -2.76
CA VAL A 103 8.19 14.50 -1.40
C VAL A 103 7.70 13.14 -0.93
N ASP A 104 8.48 12.50 -0.06
CA ASP A 104 8.05 11.32 0.70
C ASP A 104 6.97 11.70 1.74
N PHE A 105 6.31 10.71 2.33
CA PHE A 105 5.39 10.97 3.42
C PHE A 105 6.14 11.10 4.76
N THR A 106 7.15 10.26 5.00
CA THR A 106 7.89 10.16 6.27
C THR A 106 8.52 11.49 6.70
N PHE A 107 9.33 12.10 5.84
CA PHE A 107 10.04 13.35 6.13
C PHE A 107 9.40 14.58 5.50
N ASN A 108 8.37 14.38 4.66
CA ASN A 108 7.72 15.43 3.89
C ASN A 108 8.72 16.29 3.11
N ASN A 109 9.76 15.65 2.54
CA ASN A 109 10.74 16.33 1.71
C ASN A 109 11.33 15.41 0.62
N GLN A 110 12.23 15.96 -0.20
CA GLN A 110 12.81 15.25 -1.34
C GLN A 110 13.87 14.20 -0.96
N SER A 111 14.26 14.13 0.32
CA SER A 111 15.33 13.26 0.79
C SER A 111 14.89 11.84 1.13
N GLY A 112 13.60 11.64 1.45
CA GLY A 112 13.08 10.33 1.77
C GLY A 112 12.62 9.52 0.56
N HIS A 113 12.13 8.32 0.85
CA HIS A 113 11.92 7.23 -0.07
C HIS A 113 10.48 6.74 -0.01
N TYR A 114 9.98 6.25 -1.13
CA TYR A 114 8.69 5.57 -1.19
C TYR A 114 8.70 4.49 -2.27
N ALA A 115 7.76 3.56 -2.20
CA ALA A 115 7.58 2.56 -3.24
C ALA A 115 6.71 3.14 -4.37
N LEU A 116 7.17 3.06 -5.62
CA LEU A 116 6.42 3.48 -6.80
C LEU A 116 6.51 2.47 -7.95
N VAL A 117 5.56 2.54 -8.87
CA VAL A 117 5.70 1.94 -10.21
C VAL A 117 5.92 3.07 -11.22
N PRO A 118 7.12 3.22 -11.81
CA PRO A 118 7.39 4.25 -12.82
C PRO A 118 6.56 4.05 -14.10
N ASN A 119 6.01 5.11 -14.71
CA ASN A 119 5.19 4.99 -15.92
C ASN A 119 5.98 4.48 -17.12
N SER A 120 7.31 4.68 -17.16
CA SER A 120 8.16 4.14 -18.21
C SER A 120 8.10 2.60 -18.32
N LYS A 121 7.60 1.91 -17.29
CA LYS A 121 7.34 0.46 -17.26
C LYS A 121 5.89 0.08 -17.59
N ILE A 122 5.02 1.03 -17.95
CA ILE A 122 3.61 0.76 -18.28
C ILE A 122 3.46 0.36 -19.74
N ILE A 123 3.39 -0.96 -19.98
CA ILE A 123 3.43 -1.54 -21.34
C ILE A 123 2.03 -1.60 -22.01
N ALA A 124 0.94 -1.79 -21.25
CA ALA A 124 -0.42 -1.82 -21.78
C ALA A 124 -1.47 -1.60 -20.68
N LYS A 125 -2.62 -0.97 -21.00
CA LYS A 125 -3.73 -0.79 -20.06
C LYS A 125 -4.27 -2.15 -19.57
N GLY A 126 -4.61 -2.23 -18.28
CA GLY A 126 -5.20 -3.43 -17.68
C GLY A 126 -4.19 -4.48 -17.20
N ASN A 127 -2.90 -4.22 -17.40
CA ASN A 127 -1.84 -4.99 -16.77
C ASN A 127 -1.75 -4.70 -15.27
N VAL A 128 -1.03 -5.54 -14.55
CA VAL A 128 -0.95 -5.48 -13.08
C VAL A 128 0.47 -5.61 -12.61
N GLY A 129 0.72 -5.15 -11.38
CA GLY A 129 1.97 -5.35 -10.66
C GLY A 129 1.67 -5.73 -9.22
N TYR A 130 2.42 -6.68 -8.68
CA TYR A 130 2.26 -7.10 -7.29
C TYR A 130 3.53 -6.77 -6.52
N PHE A 131 3.35 -6.18 -5.35
CA PHE A 131 4.38 -5.93 -4.36
C PHE A 131 4.05 -6.75 -3.12
N ALA A 132 4.87 -7.76 -2.88
CA ALA A 132 4.65 -8.72 -1.81
C ALA A 132 5.59 -8.41 -0.64
N LEU A 133 5.05 -8.51 0.57
CA LEU A 133 5.85 -8.51 1.79
C LEU A 133 6.31 -9.93 2.12
N ARG A 134 7.61 -10.10 2.42
CA ARG A 134 8.18 -11.40 2.81
C ARG A 134 7.67 -11.86 4.16
N THR A 135 7.54 -10.92 5.10
CA THR A 135 7.01 -11.14 6.45
C THR A 135 5.60 -11.71 6.40
N SER A 136 5.36 -12.73 7.23
CA SER A 136 4.02 -13.24 7.52
C SER A 136 3.60 -12.83 8.92
N PHE A 137 2.32 -12.53 9.08
CA PHE A 137 1.72 -12.18 10.37
C PHE A 137 0.88 -13.34 10.87
N ASN A 138 0.93 -13.60 12.17
CA ASN A 138 0.04 -14.56 12.82
C ASN A 138 -0.90 -13.78 13.74
N ILE A 139 -2.08 -13.45 13.25
CA ILE A 139 -3.06 -12.64 13.97
C ILE A 139 -3.99 -13.59 14.74
N THR A 140 -3.99 -13.50 16.07
CA THR A 140 -4.86 -14.32 16.92
C THR A 140 -6.23 -13.66 17.13
N THR A 141 -7.20 -14.40 17.63
CA THR A 141 -8.57 -13.88 17.89
C THR A 141 -8.66 -12.93 19.09
N ASP A 142 -7.64 -12.92 19.95
CA ASP A 142 -7.64 -12.13 21.19
C ASP A 142 -7.26 -10.67 20.96
N GLU A 143 -6.67 -10.35 19.81
CA GLU A 143 -6.17 -9.03 19.46
C GLU A 143 -6.50 -8.69 18.01
N SER A 144 -6.84 -7.43 17.75
CA SER A 144 -7.11 -6.94 16.41
C SER A 144 -5.98 -6.05 15.94
N TYR A 145 -5.47 -6.36 14.76
CA TYR A 145 -4.40 -5.61 14.11
C TYR A 145 -4.92 -4.98 12.83
N CYS A 146 -4.37 -3.83 12.50
CA CYS A 146 -4.67 -3.13 11.27
C CYS A 146 -3.40 -2.97 10.45
N LEU A 147 -3.54 -3.15 9.14
CA LEU A 147 -2.58 -2.66 8.16
C LEU A 147 -2.86 -1.18 7.90
N ASN A 148 -1.82 -0.36 8.06
CA ASN A 148 -1.83 1.06 7.78
C ASN A 148 -0.81 1.38 6.69
N PHE A 149 -1.11 2.34 5.82
CA PHE A 149 -0.15 2.91 4.88
C PHE A 149 -0.68 4.21 4.27
N GLN A 150 0.22 4.97 3.65
CA GLN A 150 -0.09 6.14 2.86
C GLN A 150 0.01 5.76 1.39
N TYR A 151 -0.95 6.16 0.56
CA TYR A 151 -0.84 5.99 -0.89
C TYR A 151 -1.07 7.32 -1.60
N TYR A 152 -0.38 7.47 -2.72
CA TYR A 152 -0.55 8.59 -3.63
C TYR A 152 -0.88 8.05 -5.02
N ALA A 153 -1.89 8.65 -5.64
CA ALA A 153 -2.24 8.42 -7.02
C ALA A 153 -2.57 9.77 -7.65
N TYR A 154 -1.80 10.17 -8.66
CA TYR A 154 -1.96 11.46 -9.32
C TYR A 154 -3.19 11.49 -10.23
N GLY A 155 -3.97 12.58 -10.15
CA GLY A 155 -5.06 12.86 -11.09
C GLY A 155 -6.33 12.05 -10.87
N GLN A 156 -7.15 11.96 -11.92
CA GLN A 156 -8.56 11.55 -11.85
C GLN A 156 -8.80 10.27 -11.01
N PRO A 157 -9.91 10.19 -10.25
CA PRO A 157 -10.23 9.09 -9.31
C PRO A 157 -10.38 7.67 -9.90
N TYR A 158 -9.91 7.41 -11.13
CA TYR A 158 -10.04 6.16 -11.87
C TYR A 158 -8.79 5.79 -12.69
N ALA A 159 -7.71 6.58 -12.62
CA ALA A 159 -6.55 6.35 -13.47
C ALA A 159 -5.64 5.22 -12.97
N SER A 160 -5.52 5.02 -11.65
CA SER A 160 -4.78 3.92 -11.04
C SER A 160 -5.53 3.37 -9.83
N HIS A 161 -5.55 2.05 -9.68
CA HIS A 161 -6.24 1.37 -8.59
C HIS A 161 -5.28 0.50 -7.78
N LEU A 162 -5.26 0.73 -6.47
CA LEU A 162 -4.62 -0.15 -5.51
C LEU A 162 -5.62 -1.22 -5.07
N LYS A 163 -5.15 -2.44 -4.85
CA LYS A 163 -5.88 -3.48 -4.13
C LYS A 163 -4.95 -4.13 -3.13
N VAL A 164 -5.46 -4.45 -1.96
CA VAL A 164 -4.71 -5.16 -0.92
C VAL A 164 -5.31 -6.54 -0.74
N TYR A 165 -4.45 -7.56 -0.73
CA TYR A 165 -4.81 -8.95 -0.54
C TYR A 165 -4.08 -9.55 0.65
N ALA A 166 -4.72 -10.56 1.25
CA ALA A 166 -4.09 -11.49 2.19
C ALA A 166 -4.06 -12.89 1.59
N TRP A 167 -2.89 -13.52 1.61
CA TRP A 167 -2.74 -14.97 1.39
C TRP A 167 -2.81 -15.68 2.73
N ILE A 168 -3.80 -16.54 2.92
CA ILE A 168 -3.95 -17.32 4.15
C ILE A 168 -2.97 -18.50 4.09
N LEU A 169 -1.98 -18.52 4.98
CA LEU A 169 -0.89 -19.51 4.91
C LEU A 169 -1.32 -20.92 5.28
N ASP A 170 -2.31 -21.04 6.16
CA ASP A 170 -2.86 -22.33 6.57
C ASP A 170 -3.94 -22.84 5.58
N SER A 171 -4.26 -22.05 4.55
CA SER A 171 -5.16 -22.38 3.46
C SER A 171 -4.68 -21.71 2.16
N PRO A 172 -3.54 -22.17 1.60
CA PRO A 172 -2.77 -21.42 0.59
C PRO A 172 -3.52 -21.17 -0.74
N GLU A 173 -4.62 -21.87 -1.00
CA GLU A 173 -5.51 -21.60 -2.14
C GLU A 173 -6.46 -20.41 -1.88
N THR A 174 -6.51 -19.91 -0.65
CA THR A 174 -7.39 -18.83 -0.21
C THR A 174 -6.67 -17.49 -0.27
N ILE A 175 -7.17 -16.63 -1.14
CA ILE A 175 -6.76 -15.23 -1.26
C ILE A 175 -7.96 -14.36 -0.88
N GLN A 176 -7.80 -13.56 0.18
CA GLN A 176 -8.82 -12.61 0.62
C GLN A 176 -8.51 -11.22 0.07
N VAL A 177 -9.52 -10.53 -0.48
CA VAL A 177 -9.44 -9.10 -0.78
C VAL A 177 -9.66 -8.34 0.53
N LEU A 178 -8.65 -7.58 0.96
CA LEU A 178 -8.74 -6.73 2.14
C LEU A 178 -9.20 -5.31 1.78
N TRP A 179 -8.79 -4.79 0.62
CA TRP A 179 -9.15 -3.44 0.19
C TRP A 179 -9.16 -3.27 -1.34
N PRO A 180 -10.08 -2.46 -1.91
CA PRO A 180 -11.23 -1.86 -1.23
C PRO A 180 -12.23 -2.96 -0.78
N PRO A 181 -13.06 -2.71 0.24
CA PRO A 181 -14.05 -3.68 0.66
C PRO A 181 -14.96 -4.02 -0.52
N VAL A 182 -15.30 -5.30 -0.66
CA VAL A 182 -16.26 -5.75 -1.69
C VAL A 182 -17.55 -4.98 -1.45
N ARG A 183 -17.93 -4.10 -2.39
CA ARG A 183 -19.23 -3.43 -2.31
C ARG A 183 -20.28 -4.52 -2.37
N SER A 184 -21.13 -4.60 -1.36
CA SER A 184 -22.41 -5.29 -1.44
C SER A 184 -23.20 -4.62 -2.56
N GLN A 185 -23.09 -5.12 -3.78
CA GLN A 185 -24.17 -4.97 -4.75
C GLN A 185 -25.34 -5.75 -4.14
N TYR A 186 -26.54 -5.18 -4.13
CA TYR A 186 -27.75 -5.62 -3.41
C TYR A 186 -27.90 -5.06 -1.98
N MET A 187 -28.54 -3.88 -1.89
CA MET A 187 -29.83 -3.69 -1.20
C MET A 187 -30.62 -2.63 -1.95
#